data_AF-A0A6P6LKI4-F1
#
_entry.id   AF-A0A6P6LKI4-F1
#
_cell.length_a   1.000
_cell.length_b   1.000
_cell.length_c   1.000
_cell.angle_alpha   90.00
_cell.angle_beta   90.00
_cell.angle_gamma   90.00
#
_symmetry.space_group_name_H-M   'P 1'
#
loop_
_entity.id
_entity.type
_entity.pdbx_description
1 polymer ?
#
loop_
_entity_poly.entity_id
_entity_poly.type
_entity_poly.pdbx_seq_one_letter_code
_entity_poly.pdbx_strand_id
1 'polypeptide(L)'
;MASSSEESRFVDDLKRRRVNISLIDTQISGMIQRVTQRRSVLLEDVYEVKSGRKFPGVKIIFGHEILKVEFPNPANPEKLAPEESHTHSFRKKTPDDVLEDGVHSVLIDELQEKFGPAVMHIQEQKVIGISAEVFGPTAQERLCWLQVATKKVVYLFDILLLGGQAFKNGLSMILENRHILKVVHDCRCITRCLREEFRVHLTNVFDTQVADLMLFYNETGGFLPDRVSSLQEVLRLHLKLPPADLSPLCSKELQRKECPELWYIRPSPPALMSVMSASVRHLLPLRLVLLDALMSDYTILVDAYMSSYHNQSVHIEQKFLLQIQAAFI
;
A
#
# COMPACT_ATOMS: atom_id res chain seq x y z
N MET A 1 8.21 26.96 39.88
CA MET A 1 7.42 27.01 38.63
C MET A 1 8.22 27.72 37.53
N ALA A 2 9.36 27.15 37.12
CA ALA A 2 10.21 27.69 36.06
C ALA A 2 10.68 26.63 35.03
N SER A 3 10.30 25.35 35.19
CA SER A 3 10.86 24.26 34.38
C SER A 3 10.19 24.03 33.03
N SER A 4 8.91 24.39 32.84
CA SER A 4 8.20 24.07 31.58
C SER A 4 8.49 25.05 30.44
N SER A 5 8.96 26.27 30.74
CA SER A 5 9.28 27.28 29.71
C SER A 5 10.67 27.11 29.11
N GLU A 6 11.62 26.58 29.87
CA GLU A 6 12.99 26.31 29.39
C GLU A 6 13.06 25.02 28.57
N GLU A 7 12.36 23.96 28.99
CA GLU A 7 12.24 22.72 28.21
C GLU A 7 11.59 22.94 26.84
N SER A 8 10.56 23.79 26.77
CA SER A 8 9.90 24.13 25.49
C SER A 8 10.83 24.90 24.55
N ARG A 9 11.64 25.84 25.08
CA ARG A 9 12.61 26.61 24.29
C ARG A 9 13.74 25.72 23.77
N PHE A 10 14.26 24.82 24.62
CA PHE A 10 15.30 23.87 24.23
C PHE A 10 14.85 22.90 23.13
N VAL A 11 13.60 22.42 23.18
CA VAL A 11 13.03 21.56 22.13
C VAL A 11 12.85 22.29 20.80
N ASP A 12 12.53 23.59 20.85
CA ASP A 12 12.43 24.42 19.65
C ASP A 12 13.80 24.69 19.00
N ASP A 13 14.86 24.86 19.79
CA ASP A 13 16.24 25.07 19.32
C ASP A 13 16.85 23.83 18.63
N LEU A 14 16.29 22.64 18.90
CA LEU A 14 16.71 21.39 18.28
C LEU A 14 16.10 21.15 16.90
N LYS A 15 15.01 21.87 16.55
CA LYS A 15 14.35 21.71 15.25
C LYS A 15 15.30 22.08 14.11
N ARG A 16 15.21 21.31 13.02
CA ARG A 16 16.01 21.40 11.80
C ARG A 16 17.52 21.18 11.99
N ARG A 17 17.99 20.74 13.16
CA ARG A 17 19.38 20.31 13.34
C ARG A 17 19.56 18.88 12.85
N ARG A 18 20.66 18.61 12.14
CA ARG A 18 21.07 17.25 11.79
C ARG A 18 21.61 16.56 13.03
N VAL A 19 21.23 15.30 13.22
CA VAL A 19 21.61 14.49 14.37
C VAL A 19 21.99 13.08 13.92
N ASN A 20 23.00 12.50 14.55
CA ASN A 20 23.37 11.10 14.43
C ASN A 20 22.88 10.36 15.67
N ILE A 21 22.08 9.31 15.46
CA ILE A 21 21.51 8.48 16.52
C ILE A 21 22.06 7.07 16.38
N SER A 22 22.66 6.56 17.45
CA SER A 22 23.07 5.16 17.57
C SER A 22 21.97 4.36 18.24
N LEU A 23 21.51 3.31 17.56
CA LEU A 23 20.56 2.31 18.04
C LEU A 23 21.31 1.00 18.33
N ILE A 24 20.59 -0.03 18.78
CA ILE A 24 21.17 -1.30 19.22
C ILE A 24 21.98 -2.01 18.12
N ASP A 25 21.54 -1.95 16.87
CA ASP A 25 22.15 -2.64 15.73
C ASP A 25 22.63 -1.69 14.61
N THR A 26 22.09 -0.47 14.55
CA THR A 26 22.34 0.48 13.47
C THR A 26 22.69 1.89 13.98
N GLN A 27 23.25 2.70 13.08
CA GLN A 27 23.44 4.12 13.28
C GLN A 27 22.76 4.87 12.14
N ILE A 28 21.91 5.84 12.50
CA ILE A 28 21.14 6.62 11.54
C ILE A 28 21.44 8.12 11.70
N SER A 29 21.39 8.86 10.60
CA SER A 29 21.51 10.32 10.58
C SER A 29 20.24 10.91 9.98
N GLY A 30 19.72 12.00 10.54
CA GLY A 30 18.53 12.68 10.04
C GLY A 30 18.39 14.10 10.60
N MET A 31 17.44 14.88 10.07
CA MET A 31 17.13 16.21 10.57
C MET A 31 15.97 16.17 11.56
N ILE A 32 16.12 16.78 12.73
CA ILE A 32 15.08 16.80 13.76
C ILE A 32 13.90 17.64 13.30
N GLN A 33 12.77 17.00 13.06
CA GLN A 33 11.51 17.69 12.77
C GLN A 33 10.83 18.13 14.08
N ARG A 34 10.78 17.22 15.07
CA ARG A 34 10.15 17.45 16.37
C ARG A 34 10.65 16.46 17.42
N VAL A 35 10.76 16.91 18.67
CA VAL A 35 10.87 16.04 19.86
C VAL A 35 9.52 16.06 20.59
N THR A 36 9.00 14.88 20.92
CA THR A 36 7.69 14.72 21.56
C THR A 36 7.82 14.63 23.08
N GLN A 37 6.74 14.98 23.80
CA GLN A 37 6.67 14.86 25.26
C GLN A 37 6.78 13.41 25.75
N ARG A 38 6.58 12.41 24.86
CA ARG A 38 6.74 10.98 25.15
C ARG A 38 8.17 10.46 24.89
N ARG A 39 9.17 11.35 24.85
CA ARG A 39 10.60 11.02 24.61
C ARG A 39 10.88 10.35 23.26
N SER A 40 10.05 10.58 22.25
CA SER A 40 10.32 10.14 20.86
C SER A 40 10.79 11.31 20.00
N VAL A 41 11.67 11.04 19.03
CA VAL A 41 12.23 12.01 18.09
C VAL A 41 11.74 11.70 16.67
N LEU A 42 11.20 12.70 15.98
CA LEU A 42 10.83 12.62 14.57
C LEU A 42 11.96 13.19 13.72
N LEU A 43 12.45 12.39 12.78
CA LEU A 43 13.54 12.75 11.88
C LEU A 43 13.09 12.77 10.41
N GLU A 44 13.48 13.78 9.65
CA GLU A 44 13.39 13.87 8.19
C GLU A 44 14.75 13.58 7.54
N ASP A 45 14.77 13.30 6.23
CA ASP A 45 16.00 13.02 5.45
C ASP A 45 16.93 12.00 6.13
N VAL A 46 16.33 10.91 6.60
CA VAL A 46 17.01 9.91 7.40
C VAL A 46 17.78 8.95 6.51
N TYR A 47 19.01 8.64 6.85
CA TYR A 47 19.78 7.57 6.22
C TYR A 47 20.59 6.76 7.23
N GLU A 48 20.83 5.50 6.91
CA GLU A 48 21.70 4.63 7.69
C GLU A 48 23.16 4.93 7.36
N VAL A 49 23.97 5.21 8.38
CA VAL A 49 25.36 5.68 8.22
C VAL A 49 26.24 4.60 7.60
N LYS A 50 26.05 3.32 7.97
CA LYS A 50 26.88 2.20 7.48
C LYS A 50 26.63 1.87 6.00
N SER A 51 25.37 1.88 5.58
CA SER A 51 24.97 1.42 4.24
C SER A 51 24.68 2.57 3.26
N GLY A 52 24.56 3.80 3.76
CA GLY A 52 24.07 4.96 2.98
C GLY A 52 22.59 4.85 2.58
N ARG A 53 21.88 3.81 3.05
CA ARG A 53 20.48 3.58 2.72
C ARG A 53 19.62 4.70 3.25
N LYS A 54 18.92 5.41 2.36
CA LYS A 54 17.94 6.44 2.74
C LYS A 54 16.62 5.80 3.15
N PHE A 55 16.03 6.31 4.22
CA PHE A 55 14.68 5.98 4.65
C PHE A 55 13.73 7.06 4.11
N PRO A 56 12.71 6.69 3.32
CA PRO A 56 11.76 7.66 2.79
C PRO A 56 10.82 8.16 3.92
N GLY A 57 10.53 9.46 3.90
CA GLY A 57 9.58 10.09 4.83
C GLY A 57 10.17 10.43 6.20
N VAL A 58 9.27 10.75 7.15
CA VAL A 58 9.62 11.04 8.54
C VAL A 58 9.76 9.73 9.30
N LYS A 59 10.88 9.53 10.01
CA LYS A 59 11.11 8.36 10.86
C LYS A 59 10.95 8.75 12.33
N ILE A 60 10.13 8.00 13.05
CA ILE A 60 9.99 8.12 14.51
C ILE A 60 11.01 7.20 15.16
N ILE A 61 11.78 7.73 16.12
CA ILE A 61 12.71 6.97 16.95
C ILE A 61 12.26 7.09 18.39
N PHE A 62 12.02 5.96 19.05
CA PHE A 62 11.56 5.96 20.43
C PHE A 62 12.74 6.06 21.39
N GLY A 63 12.60 6.85 22.46
CA GLY A 63 13.71 7.12 23.37
C GLY A 63 14.33 5.91 24.05
N HIS A 64 13.62 4.78 24.15
CA HIS A 64 14.16 3.53 24.69
C HIS A 64 15.07 2.77 23.71
N GLU A 65 15.03 3.12 22.41
CA GLU A 65 15.86 2.54 21.36
C GLU A 65 17.19 3.31 21.20
N ILE A 66 17.24 4.55 21.71
CA ILE A 66 18.37 5.47 21.55
C ILE A 66 19.47 5.12 22.55
N LEU A 67 20.60 4.60 22.04
CA LEU A 67 21.80 4.36 22.85
C LEU A 67 22.68 5.61 22.95
N LYS A 68 22.75 6.42 21.88
CA LYS A 68 23.60 7.62 21.83
C LYS A 68 23.07 8.64 20.82
N VAL A 69 23.23 9.92 21.14
CA VAL A 69 22.88 11.06 20.27
C VAL A 69 24.09 11.97 20.10
N GLU A 70 24.44 12.29 18.84
CA GLU A 70 25.55 13.17 18.49
C GLU A 70 25.12 14.22 17.46
N PHE A 71 25.53 15.47 17.64
CA PHE A 71 25.30 16.53 16.66
C PHE A 71 26.59 16.74 15.86
N PRO A 72 26.57 16.60 14.52
CA PRO A 72 27.73 16.90 13.69
C PRO A 72 28.10 18.39 13.83
N ASN A 73 29.38 18.67 14.06
CA ASN A 73 29.87 20.04 14.23
C ASN A 73 29.89 20.76 12.85
N PRO A 74 29.51 22.05 12.77
CA PRO A 74 29.36 22.76 11.49
C PRO A 74 30.67 23.16 10.79
N ALA A 75 31.81 22.55 11.11
CA ALA A 75 33.12 22.90 10.54
C ALA A 75 33.84 21.65 9.99
N ASN A 76 33.52 21.30 8.74
CA ASN A 76 34.45 20.86 7.68
C ASN A 76 33.69 20.12 6.56
N PRO A 77 33.60 20.67 5.34
CA PRO A 77 33.07 19.97 4.19
C PRO A 77 34.23 19.31 3.42
N GLU A 78 34.53 18.03 3.67
CA GLU A 78 35.28 17.22 2.70
C GLU A 78 34.81 15.75 2.67
N LYS A 79 34.50 15.34 1.44
CA LYS A 79 34.57 13.99 0.85
C LYS A 79 33.57 12.93 1.32
N LEU A 80 32.66 12.59 0.40
CA LEU A 80 32.72 11.36 -0.40
C LEU A 80 31.50 11.32 -1.34
N ALA A 81 31.71 11.70 -2.60
CA ALA A 81 30.83 11.35 -3.71
C ALA A 81 31.27 9.99 -4.29
N PRO A 82 30.37 9.11 -4.73
CA PRO A 82 30.73 8.02 -5.62
C PRO A 82 30.59 8.44 -7.08
N GLU A 83 31.64 8.14 -7.83
CA GLU A 83 31.88 8.44 -9.24
C GLU A 83 30.88 7.75 -10.19
N GLU A 84 30.63 8.42 -11.31
CA GLU A 84 30.01 7.86 -12.50
C GLU A 84 30.95 6.85 -13.16
N SER A 85 30.52 5.59 -13.27
CA SER A 85 31.19 4.61 -14.13
C SER A 85 30.26 4.20 -15.27
N HIS A 86 30.53 4.75 -16.45
CA HIS A 86 30.09 4.20 -17.72
C HIS A 86 30.58 2.75 -17.84
N THR A 87 29.65 1.79 -18.00
CA THR A 87 29.97 0.50 -18.64
C THR A 87 28.88 0.17 -19.65
N HIS A 88 29.37 -0.32 -20.79
CA HIS A 88 28.66 -0.40 -22.06
C HIS A 88 27.47 -1.38 -22.05
N SER A 89 26.40 -0.92 -22.70
CA SER A 89 25.41 -1.75 -23.40
C SER A 89 26.10 -2.86 -24.18
N PHE A 90 25.72 -4.12 -23.94
CA PHE A 90 25.50 -5.18 -24.94
C PHE A 90 24.99 -6.44 -24.21
N ARG A 91 23.67 -6.65 -24.21
CA ARG A 91 23.12 -8.01 -24.09
C ARG A 91 22.32 -8.32 -25.35
N LYS A 92 22.84 -9.28 -26.10
CA LYS A 92 22.22 -9.90 -27.27
C LYS A 92 20.84 -10.43 -26.87
N LYS A 93 19.84 -10.09 -27.68
CA LYS A 93 18.50 -10.69 -27.69
C LYS A 93 18.61 -12.19 -27.97
N THR A 94 18.08 -13.02 -27.08
CA THR A 94 17.61 -14.37 -27.39
C THR A 94 16.10 -14.30 -27.63
N PRO A 95 15.52 -15.08 -28.56
CA PRO A 95 14.13 -14.89 -28.99
C PRO A 95 13.04 -15.35 -28.02
N ASP A 96 13.36 -15.81 -26.81
CA ASP A 96 12.40 -16.48 -25.92
C ASP A 96 12.04 -15.75 -24.61
N ASP A 97 12.49 -14.50 -24.40
CA ASP A 97 12.10 -13.68 -23.23
C ASP A 97 11.22 -12.49 -23.63
N VAL A 98 10.13 -12.74 -24.36
CA VAL A 98 8.99 -11.81 -24.44
C VAL A 98 7.89 -12.32 -23.51
N LEU A 99 8.07 -12.09 -22.21
CA LEU A 99 6.94 -12.01 -21.29
C LEU A 99 6.79 -10.52 -20.94
N GLU A 100 5.87 -9.84 -21.63
CA GLU A 100 5.38 -8.53 -21.23
C GLU A 100 4.88 -8.62 -19.78
N ASP A 101 5.60 -8.01 -18.84
CA ASP A 101 5.25 -7.93 -17.41
C ASP A 101 4.09 -6.93 -17.15
N GLY A 102 3.22 -6.75 -18.16
CA GLY A 102 2.07 -5.85 -18.13
C GLY A 102 0.79 -6.62 -17.82
N VAL A 103 0.02 -6.13 -16.84
CA VAL A 103 -1.39 -6.53 -16.71
C VAL A 103 -2.11 -6.02 -17.95
N HIS A 104 -2.55 -6.92 -18.82
CA HIS A 104 -3.27 -6.53 -20.04
C HIS A 104 -4.76 -6.32 -19.74
N SER A 105 -5.39 -5.45 -20.52
CA SER A 105 -6.82 -5.13 -20.35
C SER A 105 -7.64 -5.68 -21.51
N VAL A 106 -8.80 -6.28 -21.22
CA VAL A 106 -9.71 -6.86 -22.20
C VAL A 106 -11.07 -6.17 -22.08
N LEU A 107 -11.52 -5.55 -23.18
CA LEU A 107 -12.87 -4.99 -23.29
C LEU A 107 -13.89 -6.10 -23.53
N ILE A 108 -14.96 -6.10 -22.73
CA ILE A 108 -16.11 -6.99 -22.85
C ILE A 108 -17.35 -6.13 -23.06
N ASP A 109 -17.74 -5.97 -24.32
CA ASP A 109 -18.85 -5.13 -24.80
C ASP A 109 -19.99 -5.95 -25.46
N GLU A 110 -19.79 -7.25 -25.61
CA GLU A 110 -20.74 -8.20 -26.17
C GLU A 110 -20.72 -9.54 -25.41
N LEU A 111 -21.78 -10.34 -25.54
CA LEU A 111 -21.96 -11.61 -24.80
C LEU A 111 -21.39 -12.84 -25.53
N GLN A 112 -21.05 -12.72 -26.81
CA GLN A 112 -20.83 -13.84 -27.71
C GLN A 112 -19.42 -14.43 -27.60
N GLU A 113 -18.38 -13.67 -27.97
CA GLU A 113 -17.03 -14.23 -28.10
C GLU A 113 -16.21 -14.11 -26.79
N LYS A 114 -16.16 -12.91 -26.21
CA LYS A 114 -15.22 -12.62 -25.12
C LYS A 114 -15.80 -12.84 -23.72
N PHE A 115 -17.12 -12.72 -23.57
CA PHE A 115 -17.78 -12.73 -22.26
C PHE A 115 -17.67 -14.08 -21.55
N GLY A 116 -18.02 -15.17 -22.22
CA GLY A 116 -17.96 -16.52 -21.66
C GLY A 116 -16.55 -16.88 -21.14
N PRO A 117 -15.50 -16.77 -21.97
CA PRO A 117 -14.12 -17.00 -21.54
C PRO A 117 -13.68 -16.11 -20.39
N ALA A 118 -14.06 -14.83 -20.37
CA ALA A 118 -13.76 -13.92 -19.28
C ALA A 118 -14.42 -14.36 -17.96
N VAL A 119 -15.71 -14.70 -17.98
CA VAL A 119 -16.44 -15.18 -16.80
C VAL A 119 -15.82 -16.47 -16.27
N MET A 120 -15.52 -17.44 -17.14
CA MET A 120 -14.88 -18.70 -16.73
C MET A 120 -13.52 -18.46 -16.06
N HIS A 121 -12.66 -17.64 -16.69
CA HIS A 121 -11.35 -17.33 -16.13
C HIS A 121 -11.46 -16.59 -14.78
N ILE A 122 -12.42 -15.67 -14.63
CA ILE A 122 -12.64 -14.96 -13.36
C ILE A 122 -13.16 -15.92 -12.28
N GLN A 123 -14.02 -16.88 -12.61
CA GLN A 123 -14.56 -17.87 -11.67
C GLN A 123 -13.49 -18.79 -11.07
N GLU A 124 -12.39 -19.02 -11.79
CA GLU A 124 -11.25 -19.81 -11.32
C GLU A 124 -10.41 -19.08 -10.26
N GLN A 125 -10.56 -17.76 -10.15
CA GLN A 125 -9.77 -16.95 -9.23
C GLN A 125 -10.27 -17.07 -7.78
N LYS A 126 -9.33 -17.10 -6.83
CA LYS A 126 -9.66 -17.03 -5.39
C LYS A 126 -9.86 -15.60 -4.89
N VAL A 127 -9.18 -14.65 -5.52
CA VAL A 127 -9.19 -13.23 -5.16
C VAL A 127 -9.23 -12.41 -6.46
N ILE A 128 -10.14 -11.45 -6.53
CA ILE A 128 -10.29 -10.51 -7.65
C ILE A 128 -10.41 -9.09 -7.12
N GLY A 129 -9.98 -8.11 -7.90
CA GLY A 129 -10.16 -6.69 -7.61
C GLY A 129 -11.34 -6.17 -8.42
N ILE A 130 -12.20 -5.35 -7.84
CA ILE A 130 -13.33 -4.78 -8.58
C ILE A 130 -13.46 -3.27 -8.35
N SER A 131 -13.89 -2.58 -9.40
CA SER A 131 -14.32 -1.18 -9.38
C SER A 131 -15.55 -1.04 -10.28
N ALA A 132 -16.29 0.05 -10.08
CA ALA A 132 -17.45 0.39 -10.87
C ALA A 132 -17.47 1.88 -11.16
N GLU A 133 -17.90 2.25 -12.37
CA GLU A 133 -18.19 3.63 -12.73
C GLU A 133 -19.66 3.80 -13.03
N VAL A 134 -20.21 4.89 -12.50
CA VAL A 134 -21.63 5.22 -12.55
C VAL A 134 -21.83 6.56 -13.22
N PHE A 135 -23.00 6.76 -13.81
CA PHE A 135 -23.41 8.04 -14.39
C PHE A 135 -24.84 8.39 -13.96
N GLY A 136 -25.06 9.68 -13.67
CA GLY A 136 -26.36 10.21 -13.26
C GLY A 136 -26.35 10.80 -11.84
N PRO A 137 -27.45 11.45 -11.41
CA PRO A 137 -27.57 11.95 -10.05
C PRO A 137 -27.66 10.78 -9.06
N THR A 138 -27.16 10.93 -7.83
CA THR A 138 -26.99 9.82 -6.86
C THR A 138 -28.23 8.94 -6.64
N ALA A 139 -29.44 9.50 -6.69
CA ALA A 139 -30.68 8.73 -6.54
C ALA A 139 -31.07 7.90 -7.79
N GLN A 140 -30.43 8.15 -8.94
CA GLN A 140 -30.68 7.53 -10.25
C GLN A 140 -29.36 7.16 -10.96
N GLU A 141 -28.28 7.00 -10.21
CA GLU A 141 -26.99 6.57 -10.75
C GLU A 141 -27.16 5.22 -11.46
N ARG A 142 -26.68 5.14 -12.70
CA ARG A 142 -26.65 3.92 -13.49
C ARG A 142 -25.24 3.37 -13.57
N LEU A 143 -25.09 2.08 -13.36
CA LEU A 143 -23.81 1.39 -13.56
C LEU A 143 -23.44 1.37 -15.04
N CYS A 144 -22.36 2.07 -15.39
CA CYS A 144 -21.87 2.14 -16.76
C CYS A 144 -20.79 1.11 -17.06
N TRP A 145 -19.88 0.90 -16.11
CA TRP A 145 -18.72 0.04 -16.26
C TRP A 145 -18.50 -0.79 -15.01
N LEU A 146 -18.12 -2.05 -15.20
CA LEU A 146 -17.60 -2.91 -14.14
C LEU A 146 -16.20 -3.36 -14.53
N GLN A 147 -15.21 -3.02 -13.70
CA GLN A 147 -13.84 -3.49 -13.88
C GLN A 147 -13.58 -4.68 -12.96
N VAL A 148 -12.97 -5.74 -13.50
CA VAL A 148 -12.56 -6.93 -12.73
C VAL A 148 -11.10 -7.25 -13.00
N ALA A 149 -10.25 -7.06 -12.00
CA ALA A 149 -8.83 -7.39 -12.03
C ALA A 149 -8.58 -8.79 -11.47
N THR A 150 -7.79 -9.55 -12.21
CA THR A 150 -7.10 -10.76 -11.76
C THR A 150 -5.60 -10.44 -11.59
N LYS A 151 -4.76 -11.43 -11.29
CA LYS A 151 -3.31 -11.21 -11.19
C LYS A 151 -2.68 -10.70 -12.49
N LYS A 152 -3.21 -11.11 -13.66
CA LYS A 152 -2.58 -10.85 -14.98
C LYS A 152 -3.47 -10.09 -15.96
N VAL A 153 -4.78 -10.03 -15.71
CA VAL A 153 -5.77 -9.49 -16.66
C VAL A 153 -6.73 -8.55 -15.95
N VAL A 154 -7.04 -7.42 -16.57
CA VAL A 154 -8.18 -6.57 -16.19
C VAL A 154 -9.28 -6.69 -17.25
N TYR A 155 -10.46 -7.14 -16.85
CA TYR A 155 -11.65 -7.15 -17.69
C TYR A 155 -12.44 -5.87 -17.49
N LEU A 156 -12.79 -5.21 -18.59
CA LEU A 156 -13.58 -3.99 -18.62
C LEU A 156 -14.95 -4.33 -19.22
N PHE A 157 -15.94 -4.58 -18.36
CA PHE A 157 -17.29 -4.90 -18.80
C PHE A 157 -18.09 -3.62 -19.05
N ASP A 158 -18.56 -3.46 -20.28
CA ASP A 158 -19.45 -2.38 -20.67
C ASP A 158 -20.89 -2.71 -20.28
N ILE A 159 -21.30 -2.30 -19.09
CA ILE A 159 -22.61 -2.67 -18.54
C ILE A 159 -23.75 -1.98 -19.30
N LEU A 160 -23.51 -0.83 -19.94
CA LEU A 160 -24.52 -0.19 -20.78
C LEU A 160 -24.86 -1.02 -22.02
N LEU A 161 -23.86 -1.63 -22.65
CA LEU A 161 -24.05 -2.48 -23.83
C LEU A 161 -24.53 -3.89 -23.45
N LEU A 162 -23.90 -4.51 -22.44
CA LEU A 162 -24.24 -5.87 -22.03
C LEU A 162 -25.59 -5.95 -21.29
N GLY A 163 -25.98 -4.87 -20.61
CA GLY A 163 -27.20 -4.78 -19.82
C GLY A 163 -27.28 -5.79 -18.66
N GLY A 164 -28.49 -5.98 -18.13
CA GLY A 164 -28.74 -6.92 -17.04
C GLY A 164 -28.46 -8.40 -17.38
N GLN A 165 -28.30 -8.73 -18.67
CA GLN A 165 -27.96 -10.08 -19.10
C GLN A 165 -26.54 -10.48 -18.67
N ALA A 166 -25.60 -9.53 -18.59
CA ALA A 166 -24.25 -9.79 -18.06
C ALA A 166 -24.31 -10.43 -16.66
N PHE A 167 -25.19 -9.93 -15.81
CA PHE A 167 -25.39 -10.42 -14.45
C PHE A 167 -26.07 -11.79 -14.43
N LYS A 168 -27.11 -11.98 -15.24
CA LYS A 168 -27.82 -13.26 -15.36
C LYS A 168 -26.93 -14.37 -15.93
N ASN A 169 -26.00 -14.02 -16.82
CA ASN A 169 -25.16 -14.99 -17.55
C ASN A 169 -23.81 -15.27 -16.88
N GLY A 170 -23.56 -14.78 -15.66
CA GLY A 170 -22.41 -15.25 -14.87
C GLY A 170 -21.81 -14.26 -13.90
N LEU A 171 -21.95 -12.94 -14.12
CA LEU A 171 -21.33 -11.97 -13.20
C LEU A 171 -21.92 -12.04 -11.78
N SER A 172 -23.23 -12.32 -11.63
CA SER A 172 -23.83 -12.53 -10.30
C SER A 172 -23.20 -13.73 -9.59
N MET A 173 -22.97 -14.83 -10.33
CA MET A 173 -22.35 -16.03 -9.77
C MET A 173 -20.93 -15.76 -9.25
N ILE A 174 -20.21 -14.80 -9.82
CA ILE A 174 -18.88 -14.39 -9.33
C ILE A 174 -19.00 -13.47 -8.12
N LEU A 175 -19.81 -12.41 -8.25
CA LEU A 175 -19.91 -11.34 -7.25
C LEU A 175 -20.54 -11.82 -5.93
N GLU A 176 -21.48 -12.77 -6.00
CA GLU A 176 -22.16 -13.35 -4.85
C GLU A 176 -21.43 -14.56 -4.25
N ASN A 177 -20.39 -15.09 -4.93
CA ASN A 177 -19.65 -16.26 -4.46
C ASN A 177 -18.82 -15.98 -3.20
N ARG A 178 -19.13 -16.68 -2.12
CA ARG A 178 -18.44 -16.54 -0.83
C ARG A 178 -17.01 -17.10 -0.84
N HIS A 179 -16.62 -17.88 -1.84
CA HIS A 179 -15.28 -18.45 -1.99
C HIS A 179 -14.35 -17.62 -2.87
N ILE A 180 -14.87 -16.59 -3.55
CA ILE A 180 -14.09 -15.61 -4.30
C ILE A 180 -14.08 -14.33 -3.46
N LEU A 181 -12.89 -13.88 -3.04
CA LEU A 181 -12.73 -12.63 -2.32
C LEU A 181 -12.71 -11.45 -3.30
N LYS A 182 -13.58 -10.47 -3.08
CA LYS A 182 -13.62 -9.24 -3.89
C LYS A 182 -12.89 -8.13 -3.14
N VAL A 183 -11.75 -7.71 -3.67
CA VAL A 183 -10.98 -6.57 -3.18
C VAL A 183 -11.55 -5.31 -3.82
N VAL A 184 -11.98 -4.36 -3.00
CA VAL A 184 -12.60 -3.10 -3.43
C VAL A 184 -11.89 -1.96 -2.71
N HIS A 185 -11.97 -0.75 -3.24
CA HIS A 185 -11.71 0.47 -2.50
C HIS A 185 -13.00 1.26 -2.38
N ASP A 186 -13.52 1.44 -1.16
CA ASP A 186 -14.82 2.06 -0.90
C ASP A 186 -15.99 1.33 -1.59
N CYS A 187 -16.48 0.27 -0.95
CA CYS A 187 -17.49 -0.60 -1.53
C CYS A 187 -18.92 -0.02 -1.54
N ARG A 188 -19.14 1.20 -1.01
CA ARG A 188 -20.48 1.77 -0.81
C ARG A 188 -21.23 1.93 -2.13
N CYS A 189 -20.62 2.59 -3.11
CA CYS A 189 -21.24 2.89 -4.40
C CYS A 189 -21.55 1.61 -5.19
N ILE A 190 -20.55 0.73 -5.37
CA ILE A 190 -20.73 -0.51 -6.14
C ILE A 190 -21.77 -1.45 -5.51
N THR A 191 -21.79 -1.58 -4.18
CA THR A 191 -22.77 -2.43 -3.49
C THR A 191 -24.19 -1.90 -3.66
N ARG A 192 -24.36 -0.57 -3.61
CA ARG A 192 -25.65 0.08 -3.85
C ARG A 192 -26.14 -0.17 -5.27
N CYS A 193 -25.33 0.14 -6.29
CA CYS A 193 -25.68 -0.06 -7.70
C CYS A 193 -26.00 -1.52 -8.05
N LEU A 194 -25.18 -2.46 -7.62
CA LEU A 194 -25.42 -3.89 -7.86
C LEU A 194 -26.77 -4.36 -7.29
N ARG A 195 -27.10 -3.91 -6.08
CA ARG A 195 -28.35 -4.28 -5.40
C ARG A 195 -29.57 -3.62 -6.04
N GLU A 196 -29.51 -2.32 -6.30
CA GLU A 196 -30.64 -1.52 -6.80
C GLU A 196 -30.96 -1.83 -8.26
N GLU A 197 -29.94 -1.95 -9.12
CA GLU A 197 -30.14 -2.10 -10.57
C GLU A 197 -30.24 -3.58 -11.00
N PHE A 198 -29.51 -4.48 -10.34
CA PHE A 198 -29.36 -5.87 -10.80
C PHE A 198 -29.75 -6.93 -9.77
N ARG A 199 -30.14 -6.53 -8.55
CA ARG A 199 -30.47 -7.43 -7.42
C ARG A 199 -29.32 -8.36 -7.02
N VAL A 200 -28.08 -7.93 -7.25
CA VAL A 200 -26.86 -8.67 -6.93
C VAL A 200 -26.30 -8.23 -5.58
N HIS A 201 -26.02 -9.17 -4.69
CA HIS A 201 -25.49 -8.91 -3.35
C HIS A 201 -24.00 -9.25 -3.28
N LEU A 202 -23.15 -8.21 -3.31
CA LEU A 202 -21.72 -8.39 -3.18
C LEU A 202 -21.37 -9.05 -1.83
N THR A 203 -20.75 -10.23 -1.84
CA THR A 203 -20.36 -10.99 -0.64
C THR A 203 -18.83 -11.07 -0.49
N ASN A 204 -18.28 -11.51 0.64
CA ASN A 204 -16.84 -11.78 0.82
C ASN A 204 -15.94 -10.65 0.26
N VAL A 205 -15.99 -9.49 0.90
CA VAL A 205 -15.31 -8.26 0.45
C VAL A 205 -14.13 -7.95 1.36
N PHE A 206 -13.00 -7.56 0.75
CA PHE A 206 -11.93 -6.86 1.43
C PHE A 206 -11.93 -5.40 0.95
N ASP A 207 -12.29 -4.47 1.82
CA ASP A 207 -12.27 -3.04 1.50
C ASP A 207 -10.96 -2.40 1.94
N THR A 208 -10.16 -1.95 0.96
CA THR A 208 -8.85 -1.35 1.19
C THR A 208 -8.94 0.00 1.90
N GLN A 209 -10.05 0.74 1.77
CA GLN A 209 -10.25 2.01 2.49
C GLN A 209 -10.56 1.76 3.97
N VAL A 210 -11.31 0.70 4.28
CA VAL A 210 -11.57 0.29 5.67
C VAL A 210 -10.29 -0.24 6.32
N ALA A 211 -9.49 -1.01 5.59
CA ALA A 211 -8.19 -1.48 6.09
C ALA A 211 -7.23 -0.31 6.38
N ASP A 212 -7.12 0.69 5.49
CA ASP A 212 -6.34 1.91 5.72
C ASP A 212 -6.82 2.68 6.97
N LEU A 213 -8.15 2.83 7.12
CA LEU A 213 -8.74 3.48 8.29
C LEU A 213 -8.42 2.73 9.59
N MET A 214 -8.44 1.40 9.57
CA MET A 214 -8.09 0.56 10.73
C MET A 214 -6.62 0.70 11.12
N LEU A 215 -5.71 0.77 10.13
CA LEU A 215 -4.30 1.04 10.37
C LEU A 215 -4.11 2.41 11.05
N PHE A 216 -4.73 3.46 10.50
CA PHE A 216 -4.67 4.80 11.08
C PHE A 216 -5.21 4.82 12.53
N TYR A 217 -6.33 4.15 12.77
CA TYR A 217 -6.93 4.07 14.10
C TYR A 217 -5.97 3.43 15.12
N ASN A 218 -5.31 2.34 14.72
CA ASN A 218 -4.34 1.65 15.57
C ASN A 218 -3.09 2.51 15.83
N GLU A 219 -2.51 3.09 14.78
CA GLU A 219 -1.28 3.91 14.86
C GLU A 219 -1.46 5.17 15.71
N THR A 220 -2.66 5.75 15.71
CA THR A 220 -2.96 6.97 16.47
C THR A 220 -3.43 6.68 17.90
N GLY A 221 -3.64 5.41 18.27
CA GLY A 221 -4.17 5.04 19.59
C GLY A 221 -5.67 5.34 19.73
N GLY A 222 -6.42 5.22 18.64
CA GLY A 222 -7.88 5.26 18.63
C GLY A 222 -8.52 6.53 18.06
N PHE A 223 -7.75 7.37 17.37
CA PHE A 223 -8.33 8.52 16.68
C PHE A 223 -8.79 8.15 15.26
N LEU A 224 -9.86 8.80 14.80
CA LEU A 224 -10.32 8.72 13.42
C LEU A 224 -9.79 9.93 12.64
N PRO A 225 -9.49 9.78 11.34
CA PRO A 225 -9.10 10.90 10.51
C PRO A 225 -10.31 11.77 10.16
N ASP A 226 -10.09 13.04 9.83
CA ASP A 226 -11.15 13.97 9.39
C ASP A 226 -11.83 13.50 8.10
N ARG A 227 -11.12 12.74 7.26
CA ARG A 227 -11.65 12.07 6.08
C ARG A 227 -10.92 10.76 5.82
N VAL A 228 -11.60 9.87 5.10
CA VAL A 228 -10.98 8.65 4.56
C VAL A 228 -10.10 8.98 3.35
N SER A 229 -9.06 8.16 3.15
CA SER A 229 -8.11 8.25 2.04
C SER A 229 -8.76 7.81 0.72
N SER A 230 -8.42 8.48 -0.38
CA SER A 230 -8.77 8.01 -1.72
C SER A 230 -7.83 6.90 -2.20
N LEU A 231 -8.20 6.18 -3.26
CA LEU A 231 -7.40 5.05 -3.76
C LEU A 231 -5.98 5.48 -4.12
N GLN A 232 -5.81 6.66 -4.74
CA GLN A 232 -4.47 7.16 -5.10
C GLN A 232 -3.60 7.38 -3.86
N GLU A 233 -4.19 7.83 -2.75
CA GLU A 233 -3.49 8.15 -1.51
C GLU A 233 -3.04 6.86 -0.82
N VAL A 234 -3.94 5.88 -0.74
CA VAL A 234 -3.66 4.56 -0.18
C VAL A 234 -2.58 3.85 -1.02
N LEU A 235 -2.67 3.91 -2.35
CA LEU A 235 -1.63 3.33 -3.23
C LEU A 235 -0.28 4.03 -3.07
N ARG A 236 -0.25 5.36 -2.96
CA ARG A 236 0.98 6.11 -2.72
C ARG A 236 1.60 5.74 -1.37
N LEU A 237 0.78 5.64 -0.34
CA LEU A 237 1.23 5.38 1.03
C LEU A 237 1.77 3.96 1.19
N HIS A 238 0.98 2.96 0.77
CA HIS A 238 1.27 1.56 1.07
C HIS A 238 2.09 0.87 -0.02
N LEU A 239 1.83 1.15 -1.30
CA LEU A 239 2.60 0.57 -2.41
C LEU A 239 3.76 1.44 -2.89
N LYS A 240 3.88 2.68 -2.41
CA LYS A 240 4.95 3.62 -2.77
C LYS A 240 5.04 3.87 -4.28
N LEU A 241 3.90 3.86 -4.96
CA LEU A 241 3.86 4.09 -6.41
C LEU A 241 4.32 5.51 -6.76
N PRO A 242 5.11 5.68 -7.83
CA PRO A 242 5.52 7.00 -8.29
C PRO A 242 4.33 7.80 -8.85
N PRO A 243 4.40 9.15 -8.88
CA PRO A 243 3.31 9.99 -9.39
C PRO A 243 2.88 9.67 -10.83
N ALA A 244 3.81 9.22 -11.68
CA ALA A 244 3.51 8.83 -13.06
C ALA A 244 2.48 7.68 -13.12
N ASP A 245 2.61 6.69 -12.24
CA ASP A 245 1.72 5.51 -12.19
C ASP A 245 0.36 5.86 -11.57
N LEU A 246 0.30 6.89 -10.72
CA LEU A 246 -0.93 7.37 -10.10
C LEU A 246 -1.69 8.38 -10.98
N SER A 247 -1.02 8.95 -11.99
CA SER A 247 -1.60 9.98 -12.86
C SER A 247 -2.97 9.61 -13.47
N PRO A 248 -3.25 8.35 -13.90
CA PRO A 248 -4.57 8.00 -14.43
C PRO A 248 -5.66 8.07 -13.36
N LEU A 249 -5.34 7.81 -12.09
CA LEU A 249 -6.28 7.91 -10.97
C LEU A 249 -6.58 9.37 -10.61
N CYS A 250 -5.57 10.23 -10.67
CA CYS A 250 -5.78 11.67 -10.53
C CYS A 250 -6.72 12.18 -11.64
N SER A 251 -6.51 11.73 -12.88
CA SER A 251 -7.38 12.06 -14.01
C SER A 251 -8.81 11.55 -13.79
N LYS A 252 -8.99 10.36 -13.21
CA LYS A 252 -10.31 9.80 -12.87
C LYS A 252 -11.11 10.71 -11.94
N GLU A 253 -10.48 11.19 -10.86
CA GLU A 253 -11.12 12.07 -9.88
C GLU A 253 -11.53 13.41 -10.50
N LEU A 254 -10.70 13.96 -11.39
CA LEU A 254 -11.00 15.18 -12.13
C LEU A 254 -12.15 14.97 -13.12
N GLN A 255 -12.10 13.91 -13.93
CA GLN A 255 -13.12 13.58 -14.93
C GLN A 255 -14.50 13.36 -14.29
N ARG A 256 -14.55 12.72 -13.11
CA ARG A 256 -15.80 12.55 -12.36
C ARG A 256 -16.44 13.88 -11.95
N LYS A 257 -15.65 14.92 -11.73
CA LYS A 257 -16.12 16.25 -11.32
C LYS A 257 -16.44 17.14 -12.52
N GLU A 258 -15.58 17.15 -13.53
CA GLU A 258 -15.64 18.12 -14.62
C GLU A 258 -16.40 17.62 -15.86
N CYS A 259 -16.35 16.31 -16.15
CA CYS A 259 -16.94 15.72 -17.35
C CYS A 259 -17.50 14.31 -17.07
N PRO A 260 -18.48 14.16 -16.15
CA PRO A 260 -19.01 12.85 -15.79
C PRO A 260 -19.65 12.09 -16.97
N GLU A 261 -20.05 12.79 -18.03
CA GLU A 261 -20.64 12.23 -19.25
C GLU A 261 -19.67 11.31 -20.00
N LEU A 262 -18.35 11.47 -19.80
CA LEU A 262 -17.32 10.62 -20.40
C LEU A 262 -17.55 9.13 -20.10
N TRP A 263 -18.07 8.80 -18.92
CA TRP A 263 -18.35 7.42 -18.52
C TRP A 263 -19.53 6.81 -19.28
N TYR A 264 -20.40 7.64 -19.86
CA TYR A 264 -21.60 7.25 -20.60
C TYR A 264 -21.37 7.14 -22.11
N ILE A 265 -20.38 7.85 -22.67
CA ILE A 265 -20.11 7.87 -24.12
C ILE A 265 -19.67 6.49 -24.64
N ARG A 266 -20.14 6.13 -25.84
CA ARG A 266 -19.75 4.91 -26.57
C ARG A 266 -19.39 5.22 -28.04
N PRO A 267 -18.37 4.56 -28.61
CA PRO A 267 -17.43 3.65 -27.94
C PRO A 267 -16.56 4.38 -26.89
N SER A 268 -16.03 3.63 -25.91
CA SER A 268 -15.21 4.21 -24.84
C SER A 268 -13.91 4.79 -25.40
N PRO A 269 -13.50 6.02 -25.04
CA PRO A 269 -12.20 6.55 -25.44
C PRO A 269 -11.05 5.68 -24.92
N PRO A 270 -9.99 5.39 -25.70
CA PRO A 270 -8.86 4.56 -25.25
C PRO A 270 -8.19 5.06 -23.96
N ALA A 271 -8.11 6.38 -23.77
CA ALA A 271 -7.59 6.98 -22.55
C ALA A 271 -8.41 6.59 -21.31
N LEU A 272 -9.74 6.48 -21.46
CA LEU A 272 -10.63 6.09 -20.37
C LEU A 272 -10.44 4.62 -19.98
N MET A 273 -10.12 3.75 -20.95
CA MET A 273 -9.79 2.34 -20.67
C MET A 273 -8.53 2.20 -19.81
N SER A 274 -7.51 3.03 -20.08
CA SER A 274 -6.29 3.09 -19.24
C SER A 274 -6.62 3.51 -17.81
N VAL A 275 -7.45 4.54 -17.64
CA VAL A 275 -7.92 5.01 -16.33
C VAL A 275 -8.71 3.91 -15.59
N MET A 276 -9.64 3.25 -16.26
CA MET A 276 -10.40 2.13 -15.70
C MET A 276 -9.48 1.01 -15.22
N SER A 277 -8.50 0.64 -16.04
CA SER A 277 -7.51 -0.39 -15.70
C SER A 277 -6.66 -0.01 -14.48
N ALA A 278 -6.14 1.21 -14.45
CA ALA A 278 -5.37 1.73 -13.32
C ALA A 278 -6.15 1.68 -11.99
N SER A 279 -7.47 1.84 -12.04
CA SER A 279 -8.33 1.86 -10.84
C SER A 279 -8.51 0.51 -10.14
N VAL A 280 -8.12 -0.60 -10.79
CA VAL A 280 -8.24 -1.94 -10.19
C VAL A 280 -6.95 -2.75 -10.19
N ARG A 281 -6.00 -2.45 -11.08
CA ARG A 281 -4.80 -3.29 -11.27
C ARG A 281 -3.94 -3.47 -10.02
N HIS A 282 -4.00 -2.52 -9.09
CA HIS A 282 -3.19 -2.54 -7.87
C HIS A 282 -3.97 -3.00 -6.63
N LEU A 283 -5.26 -3.33 -6.74
CA LEU A 283 -6.05 -3.71 -5.56
C LEU A 283 -5.55 -5.02 -4.90
N LEU A 284 -5.21 -6.03 -5.70
CA LEU A 284 -4.67 -7.30 -5.19
C LEU A 284 -3.35 -7.12 -4.42
N PRO A 285 -2.30 -6.48 -4.99
CA PRO A 285 -1.07 -6.25 -4.24
C PRO A 285 -1.28 -5.31 -3.05
N LEU A 286 -2.14 -4.29 -3.18
CA LEU A 286 -2.47 -3.40 -2.07
C LEU A 286 -3.08 -4.17 -0.90
N ARG A 287 -4.02 -5.09 -1.15
CA ARG A 287 -4.58 -5.96 -0.11
C ARG A 287 -3.49 -6.71 0.67
N LEU A 288 -2.48 -7.26 -0.02
CA LEU A 288 -1.42 -8.04 0.65
C LEU A 288 -0.62 -7.15 1.59
N VAL A 289 -0.19 -5.98 1.13
CA VAL A 289 0.56 -5.03 1.97
C VAL A 289 -0.27 -4.55 3.16
N LEU A 290 -1.56 -4.27 2.96
CA LEU A 290 -2.45 -3.87 4.05
C LEU A 290 -2.66 -5.01 5.07
N LEU A 291 -2.77 -6.26 4.61
CA LEU A 291 -2.86 -7.41 5.51
C LEU A 291 -1.58 -7.60 6.33
N ASP A 292 -0.41 -7.48 5.71
CA ASP A 292 0.86 -7.56 6.41
C ASP A 292 0.97 -6.45 7.48
N ALA A 293 0.56 -5.23 7.16
CA ALA A 293 0.53 -4.12 8.10
C ALA A 293 -0.45 -4.37 9.26
N LEU A 294 -1.66 -4.87 8.98
CA LEU A 294 -2.67 -5.21 9.99
C LEU A 294 -2.22 -6.36 10.91
N MET A 295 -1.36 -7.24 10.41
CA MET A 295 -0.82 -8.40 11.14
C MET A 295 0.57 -8.12 11.75
N SER A 296 1.01 -6.87 11.79
CA SER A 296 2.34 -6.48 12.29
C SER A 296 2.56 -6.87 13.76
N ASP A 297 1.61 -6.58 14.64
CA ASP A 297 1.68 -6.97 16.07
C ASP A 297 1.81 -8.49 16.25
N TYR A 298 1.06 -9.27 15.47
CA TYR A 298 1.17 -10.73 15.47
C TYR A 298 2.59 -11.17 15.04
N THR A 299 3.13 -10.55 14.00
CA THR A 299 4.46 -10.87 13.48
C THR A 299 5.55 -10.56 14.51
N ILE A 300 5.45 -9.42 15.20
CA ILE A 300 6.35 -9.05 16.32
C ILE A 300 6.30 -10.10 17.44
N LEU A 301 5.11 -10.59 17.79
CA LEU A 301 4.95 -11.63 18.81
C LEU A 301 5.57 -12.96 18.39
N VAL A 302 5.41 -13.35 17.12
CA VAL A 302 6.07 -14.55 16.58
C VAL A 302 7.59 -14.41 16.63
N ASP A 303 8.14 -13.27 16.24
CA ASP A 303 9.58 -13.01 16.28
C ASP A 303 10.13 -13.05 17.71
N ALA A 304 9.40 -12.48 18.67
CA ALA A 304 9.74 -12.57 20.09
C ALA A 304 9.71 -14.03 20.60
N TYR A 305 8.72 -14.81 20.18
CA TYR A 305 8.61 -16.22 20.54
C TYR A 305 9.79 -17.04 19.99
N MET A 306 10.14 -16.86 18.72
CA MET A 306 11.30 -17.51 18.09
C MET A 306 12.62 -17.12 18.74
N SER A 307 12.79 -15.84 19.07
CA SER A 307 13.99 -15.32 19.74
C SER A 307 14.18 -15.87 21.15
N SER A 308 13.08 -16.19 21.85
CA SER A 308 13.14 -16.78 23.19
C SER A 308 13.80 -18.16 23.22
N TYR A 309 13.65 -18.94 22.14
CA TYR A 309 14.24 -20.28 22.02
C TYR A 309 15.76 -20.21 21.79
N HIS A 310 16.21 -19.27 20.96
CA HIS A 310 17.65 -19.04 20.71
C HIS A 310 18.40 -18.49 21.93
N ASN A 311 17.74 -17.67 22.76
CA ASN A 311 18.35 -17.16 23.98
C ASN A 311 18.40 -18.20 25.12
N GLN A 312 17.56 -19.24 25.09
CA GLN A 312 17.65 -20.35 26.05
C GLN A 312 18.88 -21.22 25.84
N SER A 313 19.32 -21.46 24.60
CA SER A 313 20.54 -22.23 24.33
C SER A 313 21.82 -21.53 24.80
N VAL A 314 21.87 -20.20 24.74
CA VAL A 314 23.02 -19.41 25.25
C VAL A 314 23.11 -19.48 26.78
N HIS A 315 21.98 -19.56 27.47
CA HIS A 315 21.96 -19.64 28.94
C HIS A 315 22.27 -21.04 29.48
N ILE A 316 22.03 -22.09 28.69
CA ILE A 316 22.39 -23.47 29.03
C ILE A 316 23.91 -23.68 28.88
N GLU A 317 24.56 -23.11 27.86
CA GLU A 317 26.01 -23.23 27.69
C GLU A 317 26.81 -22.45 28.76
N GLN A 318 26.34 -21.28 29.21
CA GLN A 318 27.02 -20.55 30.30
C GLN A 318 26.92 -21.25 31.66
N LYS A 319 25.80 -21.92 31.97
CA LYS A 319 25.68 -22.70 33.21
C LYS A 319 26.52 -23.98 33.18
N PHE A 320 26.71 -24.60 32.02
CA PHE A 320 27.56 -25.79 31.88
C PHE A 320 29.06 -25.45 31.98
N LEU A 321 29.50 -24.32 31.41
CA LEU A 321 30.89 -23.85 31.53
C LEU A 321 31.27 -23.40 32.95
N LEU A 322 30.34 -22.77 33.69
CA LEU A 322 30.57 -22.39 35.09
C LEU A 322 30.61 -23.60 36.05
N GLN A 323 29.89 -24.69 35.76
CA GLN A 323 29.97 -25.92 36.55
C GLN A 323 31.25 -26.73 36.28
N ILE A 324 31.80 -26.68 35.06
CA ILE A 324 33.08 -27.33 34.73
C ILE A 324 34.27 -26.57 35.34
N GLN A 325 34.21 -25.24 35.43
CA GLN A 325 35.28 -24.45 36.09
C GLN A 325 35.29 -24.58 37.62
N ALA A 326 34.14 -24.88 38.26
CA ALA A 326 34.06 -25.13 39.69
C ALA A 326 34.49 -26.56 40.10
N ALA A 327 34.66 -27.48 39.14
CA ALA A 327 35.09 -28.86 39.39
C ALA A 327 36.62 -29.06 39.32
N PHE A 328 37.38 -28.01 39.00
CA PHE A 328 38.84 -28.05 38.83
C PHE A 328 39.59 -27.03 39.70
N ILE A 329 38.99 -26.60 40.82
CA ILE A 329 39.68 -25.83 41.88
C ILE A 329 39.51 -26.56 43.21
#